data_AF-A0A7R8CUJ9-F1
#
_entry.id   AF-A0A7R8CUJ9-F1
#
_cell.length_a   1.000
_cell.length_b   1.000
_cell.length_c   1.000
_cell.angle_alpha   90.00
_cell.angle_beta   90.00
_cell.angle_gamma   90.00
#
_symmetry.space_group_name_H-M   'P 1'
#
loop_
_entity.id
_entity.type
_entity.pdbx_description
1 polymer ?
#
loop_
_entity_poly.entity_id
_entity_poly.type
_entity_poly.pdbx_seq_one_letter_code
_entity_poly.pdbx_strand_id
1 'polypeptide(L)'
;METHSQELMETSSGQAKYEHQHKAIVWRVPRLPKHGQGSYTTHEFICKLQLTSFDQMPEQFEKNFYVEFTQPATAVSHTVLRSVSVSGGSGEPPEKFVKYLARHEYKLEIEFSEKEQNTYMQAAQKKPQTESKTPQHNPDAYIGQPEFPDDPAICNKDSDTDSD
;
A
#
# COMPACT_ATOMS: atom_id res chain seq x y z
N MET A 1 4.97 -13.49 -16.82
CA MET A 1 4.90 -13.66 -15.35
C MET A 1 5.58 -12.44 -14.75
N GLU A 2 4.81 -11.40 -14.45
CA GLU A 2 5.31 -10.23 -13.73
C GLU A 2 5.42 -10.62 -12.26
N THR A 3 6.64 -10.97 -11.83
CA THR A 3 6.95 -11.10 -10.43
C THR A 3 6.91 -9.68 -9.85
N HIS A 4 5.78 -9.27 -9.26
CA HIS A 4 5.74 -8.09 -8.41
C HIS A 4 6.73 -8.35 -7.26
N SER A 5 7.94 -7.82 -7.40
CA SER A 5 8.89 -7.67 -6.30
C SER A 5 8.17 -6.84 -5.25
N GLN A 6 7.72 -7.49 -4.19
CA GLN A 6 6.98 -6.85 -3.10
C GLN A 6 7.88 -5.73 -2.54
N GLU A 7 7.49 -4.47 -2.74
CA GLU A 7 8.29 -3.33 -2.27
C GLU A 7 8.31 -3.35 -0.73
N LEU A 8 9.52 -3.36 -0.16
CA LEU A 8 9.73 -3.37 1.29
C LEU A 8 9.17 -2.11 1.96
N MET A 9 9.07 -1.01 1.21
CA MET A 9 8.66 0.30 1.68
C MET A 9 7.76 0.96 0.63
N GLU A 10 6.49 1.12 0.95
CA GLU A 10 5.48 1.76 0.10
C GLU A 10 5.08 3.09 0.77
N THR A 11 4.94 4.16 -0.02
CA THR A 11 4.54 5.48 0.51
C THR A 11 3.53 6.15 -0.40
N SER A 12 2.49 6.72 0.21
CA SER A 12 1.46 7.48 -0.50
C SER A 12 1.94 8.85 -1.01
N SER A 13 3.02 9.40 -0.46
CA SER A 13 3.55 10.71 -0.82
C SER A 13 5.01 10.86 -0.41
N GLY A 14 5.84 11.40 -1.30
CA GLY A 14 7.26 11.55 -1.04
C GLY A 14 8.01 10.21 -1.14
N GLN A 15 9.10 10.11 -0.38
CA GLN A 15 10.01 8.95 -0.44
C GLN A 15 10.50 8.59 0.95
N ALA A 16 10.54 7.30 1.25
CA ALA A 16 11.07 6.75 2.49
C ALA A 16 12.33 5.94 2.19
N LYS A 17 13.35 6.11 3.03
CA LYS A 17 14.58 5.32 2.96
C LYS A 17 15.22 5.19 4.32
N TYR A 18 15.98 4.13 4.52
CA TYR A 18 16.83 4.00 5.70
C TYR A 18 18.03 4.93 5.59
N GLU A 19 18.27 5.73 6.63
CA GLU A 19 19.45 6.58 6.72
C GLU A 19 20.33 6.15 7.87
N HIS A 20 21.52 5.64 7.52
CA HIS A 20 22.47 5.12 8.51
C HIS A 20 22.90 6.18 9.53
N GLN A 21 23.07 7.44 9.11
CA GLN A 21 23.43 8.54 10.01
C GLN A 21 22.41 8.73 11.14
N HIS A 22 21.12 8.49 10.85
CA HIS A 22 20.04 8.58 11.82
C HIS A 22 19.69 7.24 12.47
N LYS A 23 20.25 6.13 11.96
CA LYS A 23 19.88 4.75 12.31
C LYS A 23 18.36 4.52 12.26
N ALA A 24 17.67 5.21 11.36
CA ALA A 24 16.23 5.26 11.29
C ALA A 24 15.75 5.32 9.84
N ILE A 25 14.49 4.93 9.63
CA ILE A 25 13.79 5.19 8.36
C ILE A 25 13.37 6.66 8.35
N VAL A 26 13.79 7.39 7.32
CA VAL A 26 13.45 8.80 7.15
C VAL A 26 12.49 8.93 5.97
N TRP A 27 11.27 9.35 6.28
CA TRP A 27 10.24 9.65 5.29
C TRP A 27 10.24 11.14 4.96
N ARG A 28 10.59 11.48 3.72
CA ARG A 28 10.64 12.86 3.24
C ARG A 28 9.48 13.17 2.30
N VAL A 29 8.60 14.04 2.75
CA VAL A 29 7.50 14.59 1.94
C VAL A 29 7.88 16.01 1.51
N PRO A 30 8.23 16.25 0.23
CA PRO A 30 8.79 17.53 -0.21
C PRO A 30 7.77 18.68 -0.17
N ARG A 31 6.48 18.37 -0.35
CA ARG A 31 5.41 19.34 -0.30
C ARG A 31 4.12 18.66 0.14
N LEU A 32 3.56 19.14 1.24
CA LEU A 32 2.21 18.78 1.64
C LEU A 32 1.20 19.54 0.77
N PRO A 33 0.04 18.95 0.44
CA PRO A 33 -0.99 19.63 -0.34
C PRO A 33 -1.45 20.94 0.31
N LYS A 34 -1.81 21.94 -0.50
CA LYS A 34 -2.29 23.24 -0.01
C LYS A 34 -3.66 23.11 0.65
N HIS A 35 -4.00 24.06 1.54
CA HIS A 35 -5.34 24.18 2.10
C HIS A 35 -6.39 24.25 0.98
N GLY A 36 -7.35 23.32 0.97
CA GLY A 36 -8.38 23.20 -0.07
C GLY A 36 -8.04 22.31 -1.28
N GLN A 37 -6.85 21.71 -1.33
CA GLN A 37 -6.42 20.73 -2.33
C GLN A 37 -6.08 19.40 -1.65
N GLY A 38 -6.99 18.86 -0.83
CA GLY A 38 -6.69 17.65 -0.07
C GLY A 38 -5.78 17.88 1.13
N SER A 39 -5.77 19.06 1.74
CA SER A 39 -5.05 19.32 3.01
C SER A 39 -5.47 18.42 4.19
N TYR A 40 -6.53 17.62 4.03
CA TYR A 40 -6.98 16.59 4.95
C TYR A 40 -6.75 15.17 4.44
N THR A 41 -5.96 14.99 3.37
CA THR A 41 -5.58 13.65 2.91
C THR A 41 -4.58 13.07 3.88
N THR A 42 -4.95 11.97 4.51
CA THR A 42 -4.02 11.16 5.29
C THR A 42 -2.95 10.61 4.34
N HIS A 43 -1.69 10.87 4.67
CA HIS A 43 -0.57 10.23 4.01
C HIS A 43 -0.17 9.00 4.82
N GLU A 44 -0.12 7.86 4.16
CA GLU A 44 0.32 6.58 4.71
C GLU A 44 1.74 6.23 4.24
N PHE A 45 2.48 5.57 5.13
CA PHE A 45 3.76 4.90 4.87
C PHE A 45 3.64 3.47 5.39
N ILE A 46 3.96 2.49 4.54
CA ILE A 46 3.91 1.07 4.85
C ILE A 46 5.32 0.50 4.71
N CYS A 47 5.80 -0.19 5.75
CA CYS A 47 7.07 -0.92 5.70
C CYS A 47 6.83 -2.39 6.03
N LYS A 48 7.20 -3.28 5.12
CA LYS A 48 7.09 -4.73 5.25
C LYS A 48 8.51 -5.29 5.41
N LEU A 49 8.94 -5.63 6.62
CA LEU A 49 10.25 -6.22 6.86
C LEU A 49 10.16 -7.74 6.76
N GLN A 50 10.90 -8.34 5.83
CA GLN A 50 11.03 -9.80 5.73
C GLN A 50 12.20 -10.25 6.60
N LEU A 51 11.92 -10.99 7.66
CA LEU A 51 12.95 -11.59 8.52
C LEU A 51 13.38 -12.94 7.94
N THR A 52 14.68 -13.17 7.89
CA THR A 52 15.26 -14.48 7.57
C THR A 52 15.31 -15.36 8.82
N SER A 53 15.60 -16.66 8.65
CA SER A 53 15.69 -17.62 9.77
C SER A 53 16.80 -17.31 10.79
N PHE A 54 17.72 -16.39 10.47
CA PHE A 54 18.81 -15.98 11.34
C PHE A 54 18.55 -14.62 12.01
N ASP A 55 17.49 -13.91 11.62
CA ASP A 55 17.16 -12.61 12.17
C ASP A 55 16.36 -12.76 13.47
N GLN A 56 16.76 -12.03 14.50
CA GLN A 56 16.04 -11.99 15.78
C GLN A 56 15.10 -10.79 15.81
N MET A 57 13.83 -11.04 16.14
CA MET A 57 12.87 -9.98 16.41
C MET A 57 13.22 -9.28 17.73
N PRO A 58 13.41 -7.95 17.75
CA PRO A 58 13.64 -7.22 18.99
C PRO A 58 12.45 -7.33 19.95
N GLU A 59 12.74 -7.39 21.26
CA GLU A 59 11.68 -7.42 22.29
C GLU A 59 10.99 -6.07 22.47
N GLN A 60 11.68 -4.96 22.16
CA GLN A 60 11.13 -3.61 22.26
C GLN A 60 11.46 -2.79 21.02
N PHE A 61 10.48 -2.00 20.58
CA PHE A 61 10.62 -1.04 19.50
C PHE A 61 10.72 0.39 20.04
N GLU A 62 11.30 1.28 19.25
CA GLU A 62 11.31 2.72 19.54
C GLU A 62 9.87 3.22 19.63
N LYS A 63 9.50 3.82 20.75
CA LYS A 63 8.10 4.18 21.04
C LYS A 63 7.69 5.49 20.41
N ASN A 64 8.64 6.27 19.92
CA ASN A 64 8.40 7.60 19.45
C ASN A 64 8.71 7.78 17.97
N PHE A 65 7.87 8.57 17.31
CA PHE A 65 8.09 9.04 15.96
C PHE A 65 8.25 10.57 15.97
N TYR A 66 9.20 11.07 15.17
CA TYR A 66 9.54 12.48 15.10
C TYR A 66 9.07 13.07 13.78
N VAL A 67 8.36 14.20 13.84
CA VAL A 67 7.84 14.90 12.67
C VAL A 67 8.34 16.33 12.68
N GLU A 68 8.95 16.75 11.59
CA GLU A 68 9.36 18.14 11.38
C GLU A 68 8.81 18.67 10.06
N PHE A 69 8.20 19.84 10.09
CA PHE A 69 7.80 20.54 8.86
C PHE A 69 7.78 22.06 9.03
N THR A 70 7.87 22.75 7.90
CA THR A 70 7.75 24.20 7.83
C THR A 70 6.51 24.62 7.06
N GLN A 71 5.75 25.56 7.60
CA GLN A 71 4.61 26.18 6.93
C GLN A 71 4.98 27.63 6.55
N PRO A 72 5.17 27.91 5.24
CA PRO A 72 5.47 29.27 4.78
C PRO A 72 4.24 30.19 4.92
N ALA A 73 4.50 31.50 4.95
CA ALA A 73 3.47 32.55 5.01
C ALA A 73 2.49 32.39 6.19
N THR A 74 2.93 31.78 7.29
CA THR A 74 2.12 31.53 8.49
C THR A 74 2.87 31.98 9.74
N ALA A 75 2.14 32.50 10.71
CA ALA A 75 2.60 32.75 12.07
C ALA A 75 1.71 31.98 13.07
N VAL A 76 2.28 31.02 13.79
CA VAL A 76 1.55 30.20 14.79
C VAL A 76 1.06 31.05 15.95
N SER A 77 1.87 32.02 16.38
CA SER A 77 1.54 32.97 17.44
C SER A 77 0.56 34.07 17.00
N HIS A 78 0.12 34.08 15.74
CA HIS A 78 -0.67 35.15 15.14
C HIS A 78 -0.04 36.55 15.26
N THR A 79 1.29 36.64 15.46
CA THR A 79 1.99 37.92 15.55
C THR A 79 2.04 38.59 14.17
N VAL A 80 1.65 39.87 14.12
CA VAL A 80 1.63 40.67 12.89
C VAL A 80 2.56 41.87 13.03
N LEU A 81 3.48 42.02 12.06
CA LEU A 81 4.29 43.22 11.92
C LEU A 81 3.41 44.38 11.45
N ARG A 82 3.28 45.41 12.29
CA ARG A 82 2.43 46.58 12.02
C ARG A 82 3.18 47.68 11.27
N SER A 83 4.41 47.96 11.68
CA SER A 83 5.24 49.00 11.06
C SER A 83 6.73 48.73 11.25
N VAL A 84 7.54 49.18 10.28
CA VAL A 84 9.00 49.25 10.34
C VAL A 84 9.41 50.61 9.79
N SER A 85 10.10 51.39 10.61
CA SER A 85 10.66 52.70 10.25
C SER A 85 12.18 52.63 10.29
N VAL A 86 12.82 53.34 9.35
CA VAL A 86 14.27 53.52 9.30
C VAL A 86 14.52 55.01 9.42
N SER A 87 15.24 55.44 10.45
CA SER A 87 15.62 56.84 10.68
C SER A 87 17.09 57.06 10.34
N GLY A 88 17.43 58.28 9.90
CA GLY A 88 18.82 58.68 9.63
C GLY A 88 19.38 58.28 8.26
N GLY A 89 18.55 57.91 7.29
CA GLY A 89 18.99 57.63 5.93
C GLY A 89 19.20 58.91 5.11
N SER A 90 20.42 59.12 4.60
CA SER A 90 20.70 60.14 3.59
C SER A 90 20.46 59.55 2.19
N GLY A 91 19.25 59.65 1.67
CA GLY A 91 18.93 59.19 0.31
C GLY A 91 17.53 58.59 0.16
N GLU A 92 17.36 57.77 -0.87
CA GLU A 92 16.11 57.06 -1.15
C GLU A 92 15.82 56.01 -0.05
N PRO A 93 14.57 55.93 0.47
CA PRO A 93 14.21 54.93 1.48
C PRO A 93 14.43 53.49 0.99
N PRO A 94 14.97 52.58 1.83
CA PRO A 94 15.18 51.20 1.43
C PRO A 94 13.87 50.42 1.32
N GLU A 95 13.88 49.37 0.49
CA GLU A 95 12.78 48.42 0.38
C GLU A 95 12.61 47.61 1.68
N LYS A 96 11.36 47.42 2.09
CA LYS A 96 10.99 46.68 3.31
C LYS A 96 10.14 45.49 2.95
N PHE A 97 10.56 44.30 3.37
CA PHE A 97 9.80 43.06 3.21
C PHE A 97 9.71 42.32 4.54
N VAL A 98 8.64 41.55 4.72
CA VAL A 98 8.43 40.66 5.86
C VAL A 98 8.17 39.26 5.35
N LYS A 99 8.79 38.26 5.98
CA LYS A 99 8.57 36.85 5.67
C LYS A 99 8.16 36.11 6.94
N TYR A 100 6.95 35.57 6.95
CA TYR A 100 6.47 34.69 8.00
C TYR A 100 6.80 33.24 7.65
N LEU A 101 7.36 32.51 8.61
CA LEU A 101 7.67 31.09 8.52
C LEU A 101 7.40 30.44 9.86
N ALA A 102 6.55 29.42 9.86
CA ALA A 102 6.30 28.58 11.02
C ALA A 102 7.08 27.27 10.89
N ARG A 103 7.86 26.90 11.91
CA ARG A 103 8.49 25.58 12.01
C ARG A 103 7.78 24.79 13.12
N HIS A 104 7.46 23.55 12.82
CA HIS A 104 6.81 22.63 13.74
C HIS A 104 7.70 21.42 13.93
N GLU A 105 7.84 21.01 15.19
CA GLU A 105 8.59 19.84 15.62
C GLU A 105 7.68 19.08 16.59
N TYR A 106 7.33 17.84 16.24
CA TYR A 106 6.44 16.99 17.02
C TYR A 106 7.14 15.69 17.38
N LYS A 107 6.91 15.25 18.62
CA LYS A 107 7.25 13.92 19.10
C LYS A 107 5.94 13.20 19.39
N LEU A 108 5.67 12.15 18.62
CA LEU A 108 4.44 11.36 18.70
C LEU A 108 4.76 9.99 19.29
N GLU A 109 3.79 9.37 19.96
CA GLU A 109 3.89 7.99 20.43
C GLU A 109 3.32 7.03 19.38
N ILE A 110 3.95 5.87 19.24
CA ILE A 110 3.52 4.80 18.34
C ILE A 110 2.70 3.81 19.14
N GLU A 111 1.50 3.53 18.66
CA GLU A 111 0.68 2.43 19.14
C GLU A 111 1.12 1.13 18.47
N PHE A 112 1.53 0.15 19.28
CA PHE A 112 1.89 -1.18 18.79
C PHE A 112 0.69 -2.10 18.92
N SER A 113 0.24 -2.66 17.79
CA SER A 113 -0.76 -3.72 17.78
C SER A 113 -0.12 -5.01 17.28
N GLU A 114 -0.12 -6.04 18.12
CA GLU A 114 0.29 -7.38 17.72
C GLU A 114 -0.93 -8.05 17.07
N LYS A 115 -0.90 -8.17 15.74
CA LYS A 115 -1.87 -8.98 15.00
C LYS A 115 -1.16 -10.26 14.59
N GLU A 116 -1.57 -11.39 15.15
CA GLU A 116 -1.12 -12.70 14.66
C GLU A 116 -1.58 -12.90 13.22
N GLN A 117 -0.72 -12.56 12.25
CA GLN A 117 -0.91 -13.02 10.88
C GLN A 117 -0.46 -14.49 10.82
N ASN A 118 -1.39 -15.37 11.20
CA ASN A 118 -1.24 -16.83 11.07
C ASN A 118 -1.33 -17.26 9.59
N THR A 119 -0.41 -16.79 8.76
CA THR A 119 -0.30 -17.14 7.33
C THR A 119 -0.04 -18.64 7.16
N TYR A 120 0.64 -19.27 8.12
CA TYR A 120 0.94 -20.71 8.13
C TYR A 120 -0.31 -21.57 8.35
N MET A 121 -1.25 -21.15 9.21
CA MET A 121 -2.51 -21.88 9.41
C MET A 121 -3.47 -21.75 8.22
N GLN A 122 -3.45 -20.59 7.53
CA GLN A 122 -4.25 -20.37 6.32
C GLN A 122 -3.75 -21.21 5.13
N ALA A 123 -2.43 -21.42 5.02
CA ALA A 123 -1.85 -22.31 4.02
C ALA A 123 -2.13 -23.79 4.31
N ALA A 124 -2.06 -24.21 5.59
CA ALA A 124 -2.32 -25.59 6.00
C ALA A 124 -3.80 -26.02 5.87
N GLN A 125 -4.75 -25.08 5.82
CA GLN A 125 -6.18 -25.37 5.60
C GLN A 125 -6.55 -25.57 4.12
N LYS A 126 -5.71 -25.13 3.17
CA LYS A 126 -5.88 -25.50 1.75
C LYS A 126 -5.33 -26.90 1.52
N LYS A 127 -6.17 -27.91 1.75
CA LYS A 127 -5.92 -29.26 1.22
C LYS A 127 -5.69 -29.17 -0.30
N PRO A 128 -4.74 -29.91 -0.88
CA PRO A 128 -4.65 -30.05 -2.33
C PRO A 128 -5.95 -30.69 -2.83
N GLN A 129 -6.70 -29.98 -3.67
CA GLN A 129 -7.76 -30.59 -4.46
C GLN A 129 -7.07 -31.46 -5.52
N THR A 130 -6.98 -32.75 -5.24
CA THR A 130 -6.69 -33.76 -6.25
C THR A 130 -7.86 -33.79 -7.23
N GLU A 131 -7.65 -33.28 -8.43
CA GLU A 131 -8.50 -33.60 -9.57
C GLU A 131 -8.42 -35.10 -9.85
N SER A 132 -9.51 -35.82 -9.62
CA SER A 132 -9.69 -37.17 -10.13
C SER A 132 -11.05 -37.27 -10.82
N LYS A 133 -11.04 -37.10 -12.14
CA LYS A 133 -12.12 -37.54 -13.03
C LYS A 133 -11.99 -39.05 -13.23
N THR A 134 -12.95 -39.85 -12.74
CA THR A 134 -13.34 -41.12 -13.38
C THR A 134 -14.81 -41.46 -13.05
N PRO A 135 -15.66 -41.84 -14.03
CA PRO A 135 -17.09 -42.13 -13.83
C PRO A 135 -17.39 -43.37 -12.98
N GLN A 136 -18.48 -43.32 -12.22
CA GLN A 136 -19.02 -44.40 -11.40
C GLN A 136 -19.52 -45.57 -12.26
N HIS A 137 -18.91 -46.75 -12.08
CA HIS A 137 -19.41 -48.04 -12.55
C HIS A 137 -20.16 -48.73 -11.40
N ASN A 138 -21.46 -48.99 -11.59
CA ASN A 138 -22.32 -49.69 -10.65
C ASN A 138 -22.30 -51.21 -10.95
N PRO A 139 -21.93 -52.09 -10.00
CA PRO A 139 -21.92 -53.52 -10.22
C PRO A 139 -23.22 -54.13 -9.69
N ASP A 140 -24.09 -54.64 -10.59
CA ASP A 140 -24.93 -55.84 -10.40
C ASP A 140 -26.11 -55.88 -11.37
N ALA A 141 -25.97 -56.64 -12.47
CA ALA A 141 -27.07 -57.34 -13.14
C ALA A 141 -26.56 -58.34 -14.21
N TYR A 142 -26.59 -59.62 -13.86
CA TYR A 142 -26.97 -60.79 -14.67
C TYR A 142 -26.41 -61.04 -16.09
N ILE A 143 -25.54 -62.06 -16.17
CA ILE A 143 -25.46 -63.21 -17.10
C ILE A 143 -26.24 -63.13 -18.44
N GLY A 144 -25.51 -63.25 -19.56
CA GLY A 144 -26.01 -63.74 -20.86
C GLY A 144 -25.17 -63.29 -22.07
N GLN A 145 -24.52 -64.23 -22.78
CA GLN A 145 -23.93 -64.00 -24.12
C GLN A 145 -25.02 -64.12 -25.24
N PRO A 146 -24.70 -64.05 -26.55
CA PRO A 146 -24.47 -62.85 -27.37
C PRO A 146 -25.28 -62.85 -28.69
N GLU A 147 -25.87 -61.74 -29.17
CA GLU A 147 -26.43 -61.68 -30.54
C GLU A 147 -26.21 -60.32 -31.24
N PHE A 148 -25.53 -60.37 -32.39
CA PHE A 148 -25.53 -59.40 -33.51
C PHE A 148 -26.81 -59.60 -34.37
N PRO A 149 -27.14 -58.82 -35.43
CA PRO A 149 -26.82 -57.44 -35.87
C PRO A 149 -28.05 -56.65 -36.46
N ASP A 150 -27.77 -55.52 -37.14
CA ASP A 150 -28.48 -54.87 -38.28
C ASP A 150 -29.47 -53.68 -38.07
N ASP A 151 -28.93 -52.46 -38.24
CA ASP A 151 -29.24 -51.44 -39.30
C ASP A 151 -30.69 -50.83 -39.46
N PRO A 152 -30.95 -49.83 -40.34
CA PRO A 152 -30.90 -48.38 -40.08
C PRO A 152 -32.22 -47.60 -40.36
N ALA A 153 -32.36 -46.36 -39.85
CA ALA A 153 -33.30 -45.34 -40.37
C ALA A 153 -32.87 -43.92 -39.96
N ILE A 154 -32.25 -43.13 -40.85
CA ILE A 154 -32.88 -42.07 -41.68
C ILE A 154 -33.60 -40.98 -40.86
N CYS A 155 -33.04 -39.78 -40.75
CA CYS A 155 -33.42 -38.64 -41.61
C CYS A 155 -32.62 -37.36 -41.29
N ASN A 156 -32.22 -36.69 -42.36
CA ASN A 156 -31.48 -35.44 -42.43
C ASN A 156 -32.23 -34.25 -41.80
N LYS A 157 -31.48 -33.24 -41.36
CA LYS A 157 -31.72 -31.86 -41.79
C LYS A 157 -30.52 -30.97 -41.52
N ASP A 158 -29.82 -30.66 -42.59
CA ASP A 158 -28.95 -29.49 -42.70
C ASP A 158 -29.79 -28.22 -42.64
N SER A 159 -29.32 -27.22 -41.91
CA SER A 159 -29.65 -25.83 -42.16
C SER A 159 -28.56 -24.95 -41.57
N ASP A 160 -27.57 -24.64 -42.41
CA ASP A 160 -26.75 -23.44 -42.33
C ASP A 160 -27.66 -22.21 -42.28
N THR A 161 -27.45 -21.28 -41.36
CA THR A 161 -27.76 -19.86 -41.63
C THR A 161 -26.83 -18.94 -40.83
N ASP A 162 -26.11 -18.18 -41.65
CA ASP A 162 -25.20 -17.05 -41.53
C ASP A 162 -25.08 -16.19 -40.27
N SER A 163 -23.86 -15.66 -40.19
CA SER A 163 -23.37 -14.61 -39.31
C SER A 163 -23.68 -13.22 -39.87
N ASP A 164 -23.98 -12.28 -38.97
CA ASP A 164 -23.55 -10.87 -39.02
C ASP A 164 -23.46 -10.34 -37.57
#